data_AF-A0AA39YX82-F1
#
_entry.id   AF-A0AA39YX82-F1
#
_cell.length_a   1.000
_cell.length_b   1.000
_cell.length_c   1.000
_cell.angle_alpha   90.00
_cell.angle_beta   90.00
_cell.angle_gamma   90.00
#
_symmetry.space_group_name_H-M   'P 1'
#
loop_
_entity.id
_entity.type
_entity.pdbx_description
1 polymer ?
#
loop_
_entity_poly.entity_id
_entity_poly.type
_entity_poly.pdbx_seq_one_letter_code
_entity_poly.pdbx_strand_id
1 'polypeptide(L)'
;MASAYEDRIAAKPKAFQILPVELNQHIALFLEHDKDLVNLRASCRAIKEAIDDDDSLWFKRFHAMYDTPSGFNPNSPDYKTKIRELYQKRSKYLVLYPTRFRIGNTKKEQDTLKLVAGLINDSFNSSSWAFRNYDSGEAELTCRNIEAFKDFVKRSGIIDDLFRPRPTRNHKANGRCDPATKSYNHTLAAVQLMCTPSILTEPGNIYGFEDSQVWAYATIRTAPIFGGFNKTEINMEWILHVMNFFKYHMRKHEENTLFEPFNKLNKAEQPSYWQSHIHNGPMALGVHWKGTYAYLDRDEMRQIRSGSRDGKVLIDRNVDHGDASIQTMNITSPDSTGFLWPALFEQHLRSTTSNDRLPRTRAQRRSGEDVQFERFNQRFQALGFDDEDFNAVGWLNELPNQQGISGWKRMTMMKYFEDGNGGWDTNALWAYEGVVLPGGQIMLGRWWSPEAPVPNREVYTGPFIFWNTDAACDRVECDLHH
;
A
#
# COMPACT_ATOMS: atom_id res chain seq x y z
N MET A 1 53.32 18.45 50.15
CA MET A 1 51.85 18.38 50.32
C MET A 1 51.06 18.43 49.00
N ALA A 2 51.65 18.81 47.86
CA ALA A 2 50.96 18.77 46.56
C ALA A 2 50.79 17.36 45.97
N SER A 3 51.73 16.43 46.21
CA SER A 3 51.67 15.09 45.57
C SER A 3 50.55 14.19 46.12
N ALA A 4 50.18 14.31 47.41
CA ALA A 4 49.09 13.51 47.99
C ALA A 4 47.68 13.95 47.53
N TYR A 5 47.56 15.16 46.98
CA TYR A 5 46.30 15.65 46.39
C TYR A 5 46.20 15.24 44.91
N GLU A 6 47.31 15.24 44.19
CA GLU A 6 47.41 14.76 42.80
C GLU A 6 47.23 13.22 42.73
N ASP A 7 47.77 12.47 43.69
CA ASP A 7 47.58 11.02 43.80
C ASP A 7 46.16 10.62 44.26
N ARG A 8 45.41 11.54 44.91
CA ARG A 8 43.97 11.33 45.21
C ARG A 8 43.06 11.58 44.00
N ILE A 9 43.59 12.20 42.96
CA ILE A 9 43.00 12.28 41.62
C ILE A 9 43.51 11.12 40.75
N ALA A 10 44.13 10.09 41.33
CA ALA A 10 44.18 8.76 40.72
C ALA A 10 42.77 8.16 40.69
N ALA A 11 42.03 8.56 39.65
CA ALA A 11 40.79 8.02 39.11
C ALA A 11 39.92 7.25 40.11
N LYS A 12 39.17 7.97 40.97
CA LYS A 12 37.91 7.42 41.48
C LYS A 12 37.12 6.89 40.28
N PRO A 13 36.67 5.62 40.30
CA PRO A 13 35.96 5.07 39.16
C PRO A 13 34.75 5.97 38.87
N LYS A 14 34.58 6.34 37.60
CA LYS A 14 33.49 7.22 37.18
C LYS A 14 32.17 6.51 37.52
N ALA A 15 31.11 7.25 37.87
CA ALA A 15 29.86 6.67 38.37
C ALA A 15 29.36 5.46 37.55
N PHE A 16 29.33 5.56 36.22
CA PHE A 16 28.89 4.49 35.31
C PHE A 16 29.82 3.28 35.21
N GLN A 17 31.08 3.38 35.65
CA GLN A 17 32.03 2.26 35.71
C GLN A 17 31.83 1.39 36.95
N ILE A 18 31.15 1.91 37.98
CA ILE A 18 30.85 1.19 39.23
C ILE A 18 29.50 0.48 39.14
N LEU A 19 28.58 1.00 38.32
CA LEU A 19 27.25 0.44 38.18
C LEU A 19 27.30 -0.94 37.50
N PRO A 20 26.50 -1.90 37.96
CA PRO A 20 26.23 -3.14 37.23
C PRO A 20 25.73 -2.88 35.81
N VAL A 21 25.93 -3.84 34.92
CA VAL A 21 25.52 -3.77 33.51
C VAL A 21 24.02 -3.49 33.41
N GLU A 22 23.21 -4.14 34.24
CA GLU A 22 21.75 -4.03 34.25
C GLU A 22 21.30 -2.61 34.61
N LEU A 23 21.98 -1.95 35.55
CA LEU A 23 21.66 -0.56 35.92
C LEU A 23 22.07 0.42 34.82
N ASN A 24 23.23 0.20 34.18
CA ASN A 24 23.64 1.00 33.02
C ASN A 24 22.61 0.88 31.87
N GLN A 25 22.17 -0.34 31.57
CA GLN A 25 21.14 -0.57 30.56
C GLN A 25 19.79 0.03 30.96
N HIS A 26 19.39 -0.07 32.23
CA HIS A 26 18.14 0.50 32.70
C HIS A 26 18.13 2.03 32.58
N ILE A 27 19.22 2.70 32.95
CA ILE A 27 19.38 4.15 32.75
C ILE A 27 19.29 4.49 31.26
N ALA A 28 19.96 3.72 30.41
CA ALA A 28 19.94 3.94 28.96
C ALA A 28 18.54 3.78 28.32
N LEU A 29 17.63 2.99 28.93
CA LEU A 29 16.25 2.86 28.45
C LEU A 29 15.41 4.13 28.64
N PHE A 30 15.77 5.00 29.59
CA PHE A 30 15.10 6.28 29.79
C PHE A 30 15.52 7.34 28.77
N LEU A 31 16.48 7.05 27.90
CA LEU A 31 16.83 7.94 26.79
C LEU A 31 15.80 7.82 25.67
N GLU A 32 14.97 8.86 25.55
CA GLU A 32 13.91 8.95 24.55
C GLU A 32 14.45 8.92 23.11
N HIS A 33 15.59 9.58 22.86
CA HIS A 33 16.13 9.74 21.51
C HIS A 33 17.38 8.88 21.27
N ASP A 34 17.41 8.20 20.13
CA ASP A 34 18.55 7.37 19.71
C ASP A 34 19.86 8.16 19.59
N LYS A 35 19.76 9.46 19.30
CA LYS A 35 20.93 10.36 19.26
C LYS A 35 21.62 10.43 20.62
N ASP A 36 20.86 10.50 21.70
CA ASP A 36 21.39 10.59 23.06
C ASP A 36 21.98 9.25 23.50
N LEU A 37 21.36 8.14 23.11
CA LEU A 37 21.93 6.81 23.33
C LEU A 37 23.27 6.64 22.61
N VAL A 38 23.38 7.10 21.37
CA VAL A 38 24.64 7.07 20.61
C VAL A 38 25.71 7.92 21.28
N ASN A 39 25.36 9.12 21.77
CA ASN A 39 26.27 10.00 22.49
C ASN A 39 26.74 9.38 23.82
N LEU A 40 25.81 8.81 24.59
CA LEU A 40 26.13 8.11 25.84
C LEU A 40 27.08 6.93 25.57
N ARG A 41 26.76 6.10 24.56
CA ARG A 41 27.59 4.98 24.13
C ARG A 41 28.98 5.42 23.64
N ALA A 42 29.12 6.62 23.09
CA ALA A 42 30.40 7.17 22.65
C ALA A 42 31.25 7.78 23.78
N SER A 43 30.69 7.99 24.98
CA SER A 43 31.35 8.69 26.07
C SER A 43 32.55 7.94 26.67
N CYS A 44 32.46 6.61 26.81
CA CYS A 44 33.59 5.77 27.20
C CYS A 44 33.36 4.28 26.87
N ARG A 45 34.45 3.51 26.88
CA ARG A 45 34.45 2.07 26.57
C ARG A 45 33.59 1.24 27.53
N ALA A 46 33.66 1.49 28.84
CA ALA A 46 32.91 0.72 29.83
C ALA A 46 31.38 0.87 29.65
N ILE A 47 30.90 2.09 29.41
CA ILE A 47 29.48 2.34 29.11
C ILE A 47 29.06 1.66 27.81
N LYS A 48 29.91 1.72 26.79
CA LYS A 48 29.65 1.03 25.52
C LYS A 48 29.49 -0.48 25.71
N GLU A 49 30.43 -1.10 26.43
CA GLU A 49 30.40 -2.54 26.71
C GLU A 49 29.15 -2.89 27.52
N ALA A 50 28.78 -2.12 28.55
CA ALA A 50 27.55 -2.36 29.31
C ALA A 50 26.26 -2.20 28.49
N ILE A 51 26.19 -1.18 27.61
CA ILE A 51 25.04 -0.95 26.73
C ILE A 51 24.85 -2.07 25.70
N ASP A 52 25.95 -2.59 25.16
CA ASP A 52 25.94 -3.63 24.13
C ASP A 52 25.90 -5.06 24.70
N ASP A 53 25.99 -5.21 26.02
CA ASP A 53 26.02 -6.52 26.68
C ASP A 53 24.74 -7.34 26.42
N ASP A 54 24.93 -8.56 25.92
CA ASP A 54 23.88 -9.52 25.51
C ASP A 54 22.80 -8.95 24.57
N ASP A 55 23.07 -7.80 23.94
CA ASP A 55 22.13 -7.04 23.10
C ASP A 55 20.75 -6.75 23.77
N SER A 56 20.66 -6.87 25.10
CA SER A 56 19.39 -6.85 25.84
C SER A 56 18.71 -5.49 25.84
N LEU A 57 19.49 -4.40 25.86
CA LEU A 57 18.96 -3.04 25.68
C LEU A 57 18.30 -2.89 24.31
N TRP A 58 18.98 -3.30 23.26
CA TRP A 58 18.53 -3.17 21.87
C TRP A 58 17.28 -4.00 21.61
N PHE A 59 17.20 -5.19 22.18
CA PHE A 59 16.01 -6.04 22.16
C PHE A 59 14.80 -5.32 22.77
N LYS A 60 14.95 -4.75 23.97
CA LYS A 60 13.88 -3.98 24.65
C LYS A 60 13.45 -2.75 23.84
N ARG A 61 14.40 -1.97 23.31
CA ARG A 61 14.09 -0.78 22.50
C ARG A 61 13.46 -1.14 21.16
N PHE A 62 13.84 -2.26 20.55
CA PHE A 62 13.19 -2.75 19.34
C PHE A 62 11.72 -3.05 19.60
N HIS A 63 11.42 -3.88 20.61
CA HIS A 63 10.04 -4.24 20.91
C HIS A 63 9.23 -3.05 21.45
N ALA A 64 9.84 -2.01 21.99
CA ALA A 64 9.13 -0.78 22.34
C ALA A 64 8.61 -0.03 21.09
N MET A 65 9.29 -0.13 19.94
CA MET A 65 8.96 0.65 18.73
C MET A 65 8.43 -0.17 17.56
N TYR A 66 8.68 -1.47 17.53
CA TYR A 66 8.39 -2.32 16.37
C TYR A 66 7.76 -3.64 16.79
N ASP A 67 7.03 -4.23 15.85
CA ASP A 67 6.55 -5.59 15.96
C ASP A 67 7.66 -6.59 15.65
N THR A 68 7.47 -7.82 16.11
CA THR A 68 8.44 -8.92 15.98
C THR A 68 8.66 -9.24 14.50
N PRO A 69 9.91 -9.42 14.03
CA PRO A 69 10.15 -9.76 12.64
C PRO A 69 9.67 -11.16 12.29
N SER A 70 8.86 -11.28 11.23
CA SER A 70 8.27 -12.54 10.78
C SER A 70 9.32 -13.56 10.28
N GLY A 71 10.42 -13.07 9.71
CA GLY A 71 11.48 -13.90 9.13
C GLY A 71 12.57 -14.38 10.10
N PHE A 72 12.50 -14.01 11.39
CA PHE A 72 13.53 -14.37 12.36
C PHE A 72 13.07 -15.52 13.25
N ASN A 73 13.95 -16.51 13.48
CA ASN A 73 13.69 -17.58 14.43
C ASN A 73 14.02 -17.11 15.86
N PRO A 74 13.02 -16.98 16.76
CA PRO A 74 13.25 -16.51 18.13
C PRO A 74 14.16 -17.43 18.96
N ASN A 75 14.25 -18.71 18.58
CA ASN A 75 15.08 -19.72 19.25
C ASN A 75 16.53 -19.76 18.73
N SER A 76 16.88 -18.92 17.75
CA SER A 76 18.23 -18.88 17.22
C SER A 76 19.20 -18.19 18.20
N PRO A 77 20.43 -18.73 18.41
CA PRO A 77 21.41 -18.13 19.32
C PRO A 77 21.79 -16.68 18.98
N ASP A 78 21.66 -16.28 17.71
CA ASP A 78 21.98 -14.94 17.21
C ASP A 78 20.75 -14.01 17.10
N TYR A 79 19.60 -14.42 17.64
CA TYR A 79 18.34 -13.69 17.51
C TYR A 79 18.43 -12.24 18.03
N LYS A 80 18.93 -12.02 19.26
CA LYS A 80 19.07 -10.67 19.82
C LYS A 80 20.04 -9.80 19.01
N THR A 81 21.11 -10.38 18.49
CA THR A 81 22.06 -9.69 17.61
C THR A 81 21.41 -9.25 16.30
N LYS A 82 20.62 -10.13 15.67
CA LYS A 82 19.83 -9.78 14.46
C LYS A 82 18.82 -8.68 14.75
N ILE A 83 18.14 -8.73 15.90
CA ILE A 83 17.20 -7.70 16.35
C ILE A 83 17.90 -6.35 16.51
N ARG A 84 19.07 -6.32 17.16
CA ARG A 84 19.88 -5.10 17.26
C ARG A 84 20.26 -4.55 15.90
N GLU A 85 20.75 -5.39 14.98
CA GLU A 85 21.16 -4.93 13.66
C GLU A 85 19.99 -4.33 12.87
N LEU A 86 18.83 -4.98 12.94
CA LEU A 86 17.61 -4.49 12.30
C LEU A 86 17.16 -3.16 12.94
N TYR A 87 17.16 -3.09 14.26
CA TYR A 87 16.86 -1.87 15.02
C TYR A 87 17.74 -0.69 14.57
N GLN A 88 19.06 -0.88 14.57
CA GLN A 88 20.02 0.15 14.21
C GLN A 88 19.85 0.60 12.75
N LYS A 89 19.53 -0.32 11.84
CA LYS A 89 19.21 0.01 10.45
C LYS A 89 17.92 0.83 10.36
N ARG A 90 16.82 0.39 11.00
CA ARG A 90 15.54 1.12 11.01
C ARG A 90 15.69 2.51 11.64
N SER A 91 16.33 2.62 12.80
CA SER A 91 16.65 3.88 13.47
C SER A 91 17.40 4.84 12.53
N LYS A 92 18.48 4.38 11.90
CA LYS A 92 19.28 5.21 11.00
C LYS A 92 18.49 5.74 9.80
N TYR A 93 17.77 4.85 9.10
CA TYR A 93 17.15 5.17 7.80
C TYR A 93 15.72 5.66 7.89
N LEU A 94 14.99 5.35 8.96
CA LEU A 94 13.59 5.72 9.13
C LEU A 94 13.40 6.87 10.13
N VAL A 95 14.29 7.00 11.13
CA VAL A 95 14.13 7.99 12.23
C VAL A 95 15.13 9.13 12.13
N LEU A 96 16.44 8.84 12.19
CA LEU A 96 17.48 9.86 12.31
C LEU A 96 17.76 10.60 11.00
N TYR A 97 17.85 9.86 9.90
CA TYR A 97 18.20 10.40 8.59
C TYR A 97 17.26 9.89 7.49
N PRO A 98 15.95 10.18 7.60
CA PRO A 98 14.94 9.67 6.66
C PRO A 98 15.34 9.99 5.23
N THR A 99 15.29 8.96 4.38
CA THR A 99 15.61 9.11 2.96
C THR A 99 14.52 9.92 2.27
N ARG A 100 14.91 10.97 1.54
CA ARG A 100 14.01 11.66 0.61
C ARG A 100 14.03 10.94 -0.73
N PHE A 101 12.84 10.66 -1.25
CA PHE A 101 12.68 9.92 -2.49
C PHE A 101 12.53 10.87 -3.67
N ARG A 102 13.03 10.44 -4.83
CA ARG A 102 12.82 11.10 -6.11
C ARG A 102 12.11 10.16 -7.07
N ILE A 103 12.73 9.01 -7.31
CA ILE A 103 12.18 7.92 -8.12
C ILE A 103 12.56 6.55 -7.59
N GLY A 104 13.28 6.46 -6.47
CA GLY A 104 13.57 5.19 -5.82
C GLY A 104 14.74 4.40 -6.41
N ASN A 105 15.54 4.99 -7.30
CA ASN A 105 16.59 4.26 -8.02
C ASN A 105 18.00 4.40 -7.40
N THR A 106 18.22 5.32 -6.47
CA THR A 106 19.52 5.38 -5.78
C THR A 106 19.65 4.22 -4.80
N LYS A 107 20.89 3.79 -4.54
CA LYS A 107 21.16 2.70 -3.58
C LYS A 107 20.57 2.98 -2.18
N LYS A 108 20.66 4.23 -1.71
CA LYS A 108 20.09 4.67 -0.44
C LYS A 108 18.57 4.54 -0.41
N GLU A 109 17.88 4.98 -1.48
CA GLU A 109 16.42 4.81 -1.61
C GLU A 109 16.05 3.33 -1.61
N GLN A 110 16.70 2.51 -2.44
CA GLN A 110 16.40 1.07 -2.54
C GLN A 110 16.62 0.34 -1.22
N ASP A 111 17.70 0.64 -0.49
CA ASP A 111 17.98 0.02 0.80
C ASP A 111 16.96 0.49 1.87
N THR A 112 16.50 1.75 1.79
CA THR A 112 15.42 2.24 2.66
C THR A 112 14.09 1.57 2.33
N LEU A 113 13.74 1.43 1.04
CA LEU A 113 12.50 0.78 0.60
C LEU A 113 12.44 -0.69 1.05
N LYS A 114 13.56 -1.41 1.04
CA LYS A 114 13.62 -2.78 1.59
C LYS A 114 13.33 -2.83 3.09
N LEU A 115 13.83 -1.86 3.85
CA LEU A 115 13.55 -1.76 5.29
C LEU A 115 12.07 -1.45 5.55
N VAL A 116 11.47 -0.59 4.72
CA VAL A 116 10.05 -0.24 4.80
C VAL A 116 9.16 -1.42 4.40
N ALA A 117 9.47 -2.13 3.32
CA ALA A 117 8.74 -3.34 2.93
C ALA A 117 8.79 -4.41 4.03
N GLY A 118 9.94 -4.61 4.67
CA GLY A 118 10.04 -5.49 5.85
C GLY A 118 9.21 -4.98 7.04
N LEU A 119 9.21 -3.67 7.31
CA LEU A 119 8.37 -3.07 8.36
C LEU A 119 6.88 -3.34 8.13
N ILE A 120 6.41 -3.22 6.89
CA ILE A 120 5.03 -3.48 6.49
C ILE A 120 4.67 -4.96 6.68
N ASN A 121 5.52 -5.88 6.23
CA ASN A 121 5.25 -7.33 6.39
C ASN A 121 5.28 -7.78 7.85
N ASP A 122 6.09 -7.14 8.70
CA ASP A 122 6.20 -7.48 10.12
C ASP A 122 5.02 -6.95 10.96
N SER A 123 4.14 -6.13 10.40
CA SER A 123 2.99 -5.56 11.10
C SER A 123 2.06 -6.63 11.68
N PHE A 124 1.57 -6.40 12.90
CA PHE A 124 0.69 -7.31 13.64
C PHE A 124 1.29 -8.69 13.97
N ASN A 125 2.60 -8.87 13.78
CA ASN A 125 3.28 -10.10 14.18
C ASN A 125 3.59 -10.15 15.69
N SER A 126 3.17 -9.13 16.46
CA SER A 126 3.22 -9.09 17.92
C SER A 126 1.83 -9.13 18.51
N SER A 127 1.70 -9.69 19.72
CA SER A 127 0.43 -9.73 20.48
C SER A 127 -0.01 -8.38 21.07
N SER A 128 0.76 -7.31 20.85
CA SER A 128 0.51 -5.96 21.40
C SER A 128 -0.08 -5.03 20.33
N TRP A 129 -1.32 -5.28 19.93
CA TRP A 129 -2.09 -4.34 19.12
C TRP A 129 -2.80 -3.33 20.03
N ALA A 130 -3.15 -2.17 19.47
CA ALA A 130 -3.80 -1.08 20.19
C ALA A 130 -5.01 -0.59 19.40
N PHE A 131 -6.00 -0.07 20.10
CA PHE A 131 -7.07 0.71 19.50
C PHE A 131 -6.73 2.19 19.62
N ARG A 132 -6.72 2.89 18.48
CA ARG A 132 -6.63 4.35 18.43
C ARG A 132 -8.05 4.90 18.52
N ASN A 133 -8.38 5.51 19.65
CA ASN A 133 -9.66 6.20 19.81
C ASN A 133 -9.59 7.61 19.18
N TYR A 134 -10.63 7.97 18.44
CA TYR A 134 -10.85 9.29 17.87
C TYR A 134 -11.81 10.10 18.75
N ASP A 135 -11.76 11.43 18.64
CA ASP A 135 -12.65 12.34 19.39
C ASP A 135 -14.14 12.13 19.05
N SER A 136 -14.42 11.56 17.88
CA SER A 136 -15.74 11.09 17.44
C SER A 136 -16.25 9.87 18.22
N GLY A 137 -15.44 9.31 19.13
CA GLY A 137 -15.69 8.03 19.80
C GLY A 137 -15.24 6.83 18.97
N GLU A 138 -14.80 7.02 17.72
CA GLU A 138 -14.37 5.97 16.79
C GLU A 138 -13.08 5.26 17.26
N ALA A 139 -12.81 4.01 16.87
CA ALA A 139 -11.63 3.26 17.32
C ALA A 139 -11.05 2.43 16.18
N GLU A 140 -9.80 2.69 15.79
CA GLU A 140 -9.11 1.96 14.71
C GLU A 140 -8.04 1.05 15.30
N LEU A 141 -8.01 -0.21 14.86
CA LEU A 141 -6.98 -1.15 15.24
C LEU A 141 -5.64 -0.78 14.59
N THR A 142 -4.58 -0.67 15.39
CA THR A 142 -3.23 -0.33 14.94
C THR A 142 -2.17 -1.20 15.62
N CYS A 143 -0.95 -1.17 15.09
CA CYS A 143 0.21 -1.83 15.64
C CYS A 143 1.45 -0.92 15.60
N ARG A 144 2.52 -1.29 16.31
CA ARG A 144 3.72 -0.46 16.43
C ARG A 144 4.35 -0.16 15.07
N ASN A 145 4.34 -1.13 14.16
CA ASN A 145 4.90 -0.93 12.82
C ASN A 145 4.08 0.04 11.95
N ILE A 146 2.74 0.08 12.11
CA ILE A 146 1.90 1.07 11.41
C ILE A 146 2.22 2.47 11.92
N GLU A 147 2.37 2.64 13.24
CA GLU A 147 2.76 3.93 13.83
C GLU A 147 4.13 4.39 13.34
N ALA A 148 5.12 3.50 13.37
CA ALA A 148 6.45 3.79 12.84
C ALA A 148 6.44 4.09 11.33
N PHE A 149 5.56 3.44 10.57
CA PHE A 149 5.39 3.69 9.14
C PHE A 149 4.76 5.07 8.88
N LYS A 150 3.68 5.42 9.59
CA LYS A 150 3.05 6.75 9.53
C LYS A 150 4.04 7.85 9.87
N ASP A 151 4.85 7.67 10.91
CA ASP A 151 5.91 8.62 11.28
C ASP A 151 6.99 8.77 10.20
N PHE A 152 7.39 7.65 9.59
CA PHE A 152 8.33 7.67 8.46
C PHE A 152 7.75 8.41 7.25
N VAL A 153 6.48 8.18 6.90
CA VAL A 153 5.80 8.87 5.80
C VAL A 153 5.87 10.39 5.98
N LYS A 154 5.47 10.88 7.16
CA LYS A 154 5.52 12.31 7.51
C LYS A 154 6.92 12.92 7.43
N ARG A 155 7.95 12.17 7.85
CA ARG A 155 9.34 12.69 7.92
C ARG A 155 10.09 12.59 6.60
N SER A 156 9.75 11.64 5.74
CA SER A 156 10.46 11.36 4.48
C SER A 156 9.97 12.20 3.30
N GLY A 157 8.73 12.71 3.36
CA GLY A 157 8.07 13.37 2.22
C GLY A 157 7.76 12.41 1.08
N ILE A 158 7.71 11.09 1.35
CA ILE A 158 7.52 10.05 0.33
C ILE A 158 6.20 10.19 -0.45
N ILE A 159 5.21 10.86 0.13
CA ILE A 159 3.91 11.15 -0.48
C ILE A 159 3.80 12.56 -1.08
N ASP A 160 4.73 13.47 -0.79
CA ASP A 160 4.66 14.86 -1.27
C ASP A 160 5.24 15.03 -2.67
N ASP A 161 6.21 14.19 -3.02
CA ASP A 161 6.96 14.26 -4.28
C ASP A 161 6.45 13.26 -5.34
N LEU A 162 5.24 12.70 -5.17
CA LEU A 162 4.58 11.83 -6.15
C LEU A 162 4.58 12.49 -7.54
N PHE A 163 5.21 11.83 -8.53
CA PHE A 163 5.34 12.32 -9.91
C PHE A 163 5.85 13.76 -10.08
N ARG A 164 6.59 14.29 -9.11
CA ARG A 164 7.11 15.67 -9.18
C ARG A 164 8.01 15.87 -10.41
N PRO A 165 7.73 16.88 -11.26
CA PRO A 165 8.57 17.20 -12.41
C PRO A 165 9.99 17.57 -11.96
N ARG A 166 11.00 17.09 -12.69
CA ARG A 166 12.39 17.40 -12.40
C ARG A 166 12.83 18.66 -13.13
N PRO A 167 13.59 19.57 -12.49
CA PRO A 167 14.31 20.60 -13.20
C PRO A 167 15.29 19.91 -14.18
N THR A 168 15.12 20.15 -15.47
CA THR A 168 16.09 19.74 -16.50
C THR A 168 17.36 20.55 -16.27
N ARG A 169 18.32 20.00 -15.52
CA ARG A 169 19.61 20.63 -15.34
C ARG A 169 20.34 20.60 -16.70
N ASN A 170 20.27 21.69 -17.45
CA ASN A 170 20.95 21.99 -18.72
C ASN A 170 21.62 20.76 -19.38
N HIS A 171 20.86 19.99 -20.16
CA HIS A 171 21.40 18.97 -21.07
C HIS A 171 22.12 19.66 -22.25
N LYS A 172 23.29 20.23 -21.98
CA LYS A 172 24.32 20.51 -22.99
C LYS A 172 25.57 19.62 -22.83
N ALA A 173 25.53 18.61 -21.97
CA ALA A 173 26.61 17.64 -21.83
C ALA A 173 26.10 16.22 -22.17
N ASN A 174 26.41 15.80 -23.39
CA ASN A 174 26.49 14.43 -23.89
C ASN A 174 25.20 13.58 -23.85
N GLY A 175 24.61 13.38 -25.03
CA GLY A 175 23.39 12.61 -25.30
C GLY A 175 23.49 11.09 -25.09
N ARG A 176 23.90 10.67 -23.90
CA ARG A 176 23.73 9.29 -23.40
C ARG A 176 23.28 9.34 -21.95
N CYS A 177 22.00 9.65 -21.75
CA CYS A 177 21.34 9.34 -20.49
C CYS A 177 20.74 7.95 -20.60
N ASP A 178 21.18 7.04 -19.72
CA ASP A 178 20.68 5.68 -19.64
C ASP A 178 19.16 5.69 -19.35
N PRO A 179 18.32 5.07 -20.20
CA PRO A 179 16.87 4.99 -19.98
C PRO A 179 16.48 4.47 -18.58
N ALA A 180 17.30 3.62 -17.97
CA ALA A 180 17.10 3.10 -16.61
C ALA A 180 17.14 4.19 -15.51
N THR A 181 17.69 5.37 -15.80
CA THR A 181 17.67 6.52 -14.87
C THR A 181 16.39 7.37 -14.94
N LYS A 182 15.44 7.01 -15.83
CA LYS A 182 14.14 7.68 -15.99
C LYS A 182 12.96 6.89 -15.42
N SER A 183 12.98 5.56 -15.38
CA SER A 183 11.83 4.76 -14.96
C SER A 183 11.55 4.86 -13.46
N TYR A 184 10.28 4.98 -13.10
CA TYR A 184 9.83 5.02 -11.71
C TYR A 184 10.11 3.67 -11.02
N ASN A 185 10.71 3.67 -9.83
CA ASN A 185 11.01 2.41 -9.14
C ASN A 185 9.72 1.73 -8.67
N HIS A 186 9.54 0.45 -9.05
CA HIS A 186 8.33 -0.29 -8.69
C HIS A 186 8.20 -0.52 -7.17
N THR A 187 9.30 -0.66 -6.43
CA THR A 187 9.25 -0.77 -4.97
C THR A 187 8.83 0.54 -4.32
N LEU A 188 9.27 1.69 -4.86
CA LEU A 188 8.78 3.00 -4.40
C LEU A 188 7.27 3.13 -4.64
N ALA A 189 6.80 2.77 -5.84
CA ALA A 189 5.37 2.78 -6.16
C ALA A 189 4.56 1.86 -5.22
N ALA A 190 5.04 0.63 -4.98
CA ALA A 190 4.39 -0.30 -4.05
C ALA A 190 4.30 0.27 -2.63
N VAL A 191 5.38 0.87 -2.11
CA VAL A 191 5.37 1.51 -0.78
C VAL A 191 4.43 2.72 -0.76
N GLN A 192 4.40 3.54 -1.81
CA GLN A 192 3.47 4.68 -1.89
C GLN A 192 2.00 4.24 -1.97
N LEU A 193 1.70 3.12 -2.62
CA LEU A 193 0.37 2.52 -2.58
C LEU A 193 -0.01 2.07 -1.17
N MET A 194 0.94 1.57 -0.37
CA MET A 194 0.69 1.31 1.05
C MET A 194 0.45 2.59 1.87
N CYS A 195 0.79 3.77 1.35
CA CYS A 195 0.49 5.07 1.95
C CYS A 195 -0.85 5.66 1.48
N THR A 196 -1.66 4.97 0.67
CA THR A 196 -2.90 5.54 0.09
C THR A 196 -3.81 6.21 1.12
N PRO A 197 -4.06 5.67 2.33
CA PRO A 197 -4.83 6.36 3.36
C PRO A 197 -4.31 7.76 3.69
N SER A 198 -3.00 7.93 3.90
CA SER A 198 -2.40 9.25 4.11
C SER A 198 -2.41 10.10 2.85
N ILE A 199 -2.18 9.53 1.67
CA ILE A 199 -2.19 10.29 0.40
C ILE A 199 -3.57 10.93 0.14
N LEU A 200 -4.66 10.23 0.48
CA LEU A 200 -6.03 10.69 0.24
C LEU A 200 -6.60 11.55 1.37
N THR A 201 -5.96 11.62 2.54
CA THR A 201 -6.51 12.38 3.68
C THR A 201 -5.62 13.52 4.16
N GLU A 202 -4.30 13.42 3.98
CA GLU A 202 -3.35 14.45 4.41
C GLU A 202 -3.19 15.54 3.33
N PRO A 203 -2.86 16.80 3.71
CA PRO A 203 -2.52 17.83 2.74
C PRO A 203 -1.21 17.47 2.03
N GLY A 204 -1.11 17.79 0.74
CA GLY A 204 0.10 17.53 -0.03
C GLY A 204 0.01 18.08 -1.45
N ASN A 205 1.15 18.18 -2.13
CA ASN A 205 1.19 18.67 -3.50
C ASN A 205 0.59 17.65 -4.48
N ILE A 206 -0.02 18.15 -5.55
CA ILE A 206 -0.51 17.35 -6.66
C ILE A 206 0.34 17.64 -7.89
N TYR A 207 1.00 16.60 -8.40
CA TYR A 207 1.81 16.67 -9.61
C TYR A 207 1.39 15.59 -10.59
N GLY A 208 1.68 15.83 -11.89
CA GLY A 208 1.53 14.81 -12.93
C GLY A 208 0.09 14.36 -13.19
N PHE A 209 -0.92 15.17 -12.85
CA PHE A 209 -2.31 14.79 -13.06
C PHE A 209 -2.64 14.54 -14.53
N GLU A 210 -2.16 15.39 -15.43
CA GLU A 210 -2.35 15.22 -16.87
C GLU A 210 -1.87 13.86 -17.37
N ASP A 211 -0.73 13.38 -16.87
CA ASP A 211 -0.20 12.05 -17.17
C ASP A 211 -1.07 10.98 -16.51
N SER A 212 -1.40 11.14 -15.23
CA SER A 212 -2.30 10.23 -14.50
C SER A 212 -3.64 10.02 -15.21
N GLN A 213 -4.24 11.07 -15.79
CA GLN A 213 -5.48 10.97 -16.57
C GLN A 213 -5.29 10.10 -17.82
N VAL A 214 -4.17 10.28 -18.56
CA VAL A 214 -3.86 9.43 -19.73
C VAL A 214 -3.71 7.97 -19.32
N TRP A 215 -2.96 7.72 -18.25
CA TRP A 215 -2.75 6.37 -17.74
C TRP A 215 -4.07 5.73 -17.28
N ALA A 216 -4.91 6.45 -16.55
CA ALA A 216 -6.19 5.97 -16.06
C ALA A 216 -7.13 5.51 -17.20
N TYR A 217 -7.14 6.22 -18.34
CA TYR A 217 -7.95 5.88 -19.52
C TYR A 217 -7.22 5.04 -20.58
N ALA A 218 -5.98 4.62 -20.33
CA ALA A 218 -5.21 3.79 -21.25
C ALA A 218 -5.88 2.42 -21.46
N THR A 219 -5.78 1.89 -22.68
CA THR A 219 -6.39 0.60 -23.02
C THR A 219 -5.77 -0.55 -22.25
N ILE A 220 -6.52 -1.65 -22.09
CA ILE A 220 -6.02 -2.91 -21.50
C ILE A 220 -4.82 -3.45 -22.31
N ARG A 221 -4.76 -3.17 -23.61
CA ARG A 221 -3.69 -3.60 -24.50
C ARG A 221 -2.40 -2.79 -24.30
N THR A 222 -2.51 -1.48 -24.14
CA THR A 222 -1.34 -0.58 -24.06
C THR A 222 -0.77 -0.49 -22.66
N ALA A 223 -1.62 -0.60 -21.63
CA ALA A 223 -1.20 -0.56 -20.25
C ALA A 223 -2.02 -1.55 -19.41
N PRO A 224 -1.78 -2.87 -19.53
CA PRO A 224 -2.46 -3.86 -18.70
C PRO A 224 -2.11 -3.67 -17.22
N ILE A 225 -3.07 -3.97 -16.33
CA ILE A 225 -2.84 -3.96 -14.87
C ILE A 225 -1.94 -5.13 -14.48
N PHE A 226 -2.17 -6.30 -15.09
CA PHE A 226 -1.46 -7.54 -14.80
C PHE A 226 -0.65 -8.01 -16.01
N GLY A 227 0.66 -8.12 -15.83
CA GLY A 227 1.63 -8.59 -16.81
C GLY A 227 2.33 -9.88 -16.38
N GLY A 228 3.44 -10.17 -17.06
CA GLY A 228 4.20 -11.41 -16.87
C GLY A 228 3.51 -12.62 -17.51
N PHE A 229 4.21 -13.77 -17.49
CA PHE A 229 3.77 -14.98 -18.22
C PHE A 229 2.39 -15.49 -17.77
N ASN A 230 2.05 -15.33 -16.49
CA ASN A 230 0.78 -15.82 -15.92
C ASN A 230 -0.13 -14.71 -15.36
N LYS A 231 0.01 -13.45 -15.81
CA LYS A 231 -0.74 -12.30 -15.26
C LYS A 231 -0.62 -12.13 -13.74
N THR A 232 0.56 -12.40 -13.19
CA THR A 232 0.84 -12.33 -11.74
C THR A 232 1.67 -11.11 -11.33
N GLU A 233 2.19 -10.36 -12.29
CA GLU A 233 3.01 -9.19 -12.05
C GLU A 233 2.13 -7.94 -12.16
N ILE A 234 2.15 -7.08 -11.14
CA ILE A 234 1.37 -5.85 -11.14
C ILE A 234 2.14 -4.74 -11.85
N ASN A 235 1.45 -4.02 -12.73
CA ASN A 235 1.91 -2.75 -13.28
C ASN A 235 1.80 -1.66 -12.19
N MET A 236 2.83 -1.57 -11.34
CA MET A 236 2.87 -0.68 -10.19
C MET A 236 2.76 0.80 -10.56
N GLU A 237 3.36 1.20 -11.68
CA GLU A 237 3.30 2.57 -12.16
C GLU A 237 1.88 2.95 -12.59
N TRP A 238 1.17 2.05 -13.31
CA TRP A 238 -0.21 2.28 -13.69
C TRP A 238 -1.13 2.43 -12.46
N ILE A 239 -1.03 1.53 -11.49
CA ILE A 239 -1.86 1.60 -10.27
C ILE A 239 -1.55 2.86 -9.46
N LEU A 240 -0.28 3.28 -9.40
CA LEU A 240 0.10 4.53 -8.76
C LEU A 240 -0.48 5.76 -9.49
N HIS A 241 -0.52 5.74 -10.83
CA HIS A 241 -1.16 6.79 -11.60
C HIS A 241 -2.67 6.87 -11.33
N VAL A 242 -3.37 5.74 -11.21
CA VAL A 242 -4.80 5.70 -10.83
C VAL A 242 -5.02 6.22 -9.42
N MET A 243 -4.17 5.85 -8.46
CA MET A 243 -4.24 6.42 -7.11
C MET A 243 -4.04 7.95 -7.14
N ASN A 244 -3.06 8.45 -7.90
CA ASN A 244 -2.80 9.88 -8.04
C ASN A 244 -3.92 10.62 -8.82
N PHE A 245 -4.61 9.94 -9.73
CA PHE A 245 -5.83 10.44 -10.38
C PHE A 245 -6.93 10.71 -9.34
N PHE A 246 -7.23 9.75 -8.47
CA PHE A 246 -8.23 9.97 -7.42
C PHE A 246 -7.76 10.95 -6.34
N LYS A 247 -6.46 10.99 -6.02
CA LYS A 247 -5.87 12.03 -5.16
C LYS A 247 -6.21 13.43 -5.67
N TYR A 248 -6.12 13.67 -6.98
CA TYR A 248 -6.46 14.96 -7.57
C TYR A 248 -7.90 15.35 -7.26
N HIS A 249 -8.87 14.50 -7.60
CA HIS A 249 -10.28 14.79 -7.40
C HIS A 249 -10.67 14.93 -5.93
N MET A 250 -10.08 14.12 -5.04
CA MET A 250 -10.40 14.13 -3.61
C MET A 250 -9.70 15.26 -2.83
N ARG A 251 -8.61 15.85 -3.35
CA ARG A 251 -7.78 16.82 -2.62
C ARG A 251 -7.76 18.22 -3.22
N LYS A 252 -8.10 18.39 -4.49
CA LYS A 252 -8.06 19.70 -5.16
C LYS A 252 -9.43 20.38 -5.08
N HIS A 253 -9.61 21.22 -4.07
CA HIS A 253 -10.86 21.97 -3.85
C HIS A 253 -11.26 22.82 -5.06
N GLU A 254 -10.30 23.42 -5.78
CA GLU A 254 -10.60 24.30 -6.91
C GLU A 254 -11.26 23.60 -8.10
N GLU A 255 -11.17 22.28 -8.18
CA GLU A 255 -11.81 21.50 -9.24
C GLU A 255 -13.28 21.22 -8.96
N ASN A 256 -13.72 21.37 -7.70
CA ASN A 256 -15.11 21.14 -7.27
C ASN A 256 -15.69 19.78 -7.71
N THR A 257 -14.86 18.73 -7.71
CA THR A 257 -15.28 17.34 -8.04
C THR A 257 -15.54 16.53 -6.75
N LEU A 258 -14.64 15.60 -6.39
CA LEU A 258 -14.81 14.73 -5.21
C LEU A 258 -14.40 15.35 -3.88
N PHE A 259 -13.82 16.55 -3.89
CA PHE A 259 -13.26 17.16 -2.68
C PHE A 259 -14.28 17.29 -1.55
N GLU A 260 -15.44 17.92 -1.82
CA GLU A 260 -16.49 18.12 -0.83
C GLU A 260 -17.14 16.79 -0.38
N PRO A 261 -17.60 15.91 -1.29
CA PRO A 261 -18.15 14.59 -0.91
C PRO A 261 -17.19 13.78 -0.04
N PHE A 262 -15.91 13.75 -0.39
CA PHE A 262 -14.91 12.98 0.33
C PHE A 262 -14.61 13.55 1.72
N ASN A 263 -14.54 14.88 1.86
CA ASN A 263 -14.27 15.52 3.16
C ASN A 263 -15.48 15.50 4.11
N LYS A 264 -16.70 15.31 3.59
CA LYS A 264 -17.91 15.10 4.41
C LYS A 264 -17.96 13.73 5.09
N LEU A 265 -17.17 12.75 4.63
CA LEU A 265 -17.11 11.43 5.24
C LEU A 265 -16.59 11.52 6.67
N ASN A 266 -17.23 10.78 7.58
CA ASN A 266 -16.71 10.61 8.93
C ASN A 266 -15.35 9.90 8.90
N LYS A 267 -14.56 10.03 9.99
CA LYS A 267 -13.19 9.51 9.98
C LYS A 267 -13.13 7.99 9.78
N ALA A 268 -14.07 7.24 10.34
CA ALA A 268 -14.18 5.79 10.13
C ALA A 268 -14.68 5.40 8.73
N GLU A 269 -15.31 6.31 7.98
CA GLU A 269 -15.74 6.08 6.60
C GLU A 269 -14.66 6.45 5.58
N GLN A 270 -13.55 7.05 6.01
CA GLN A 270 -12.40 7.35 5.16
C GLN A 270 -11.49 6.12 5.00
N PRO A 271 -10.64 6.08 3.95
CA PRO A 271 -9.66 5.03 3.77
C PRO A 271 -8.76 4.86 5.01
N SER A 272 -8.60 3.61 5.46
CA SER A 272 -7.80 3.25 6.64
C SER A 272 -6.58 2.40 6.25
N TYR A 273 -5.61 2.32 7.16
CA TYR A 273 -4.48 1.41 6.99
C TYR A 273 -4.92 -0.05 7.24
N TRP A 274 -4.08 -1.02 6.87
CA TRP A 274 -4.37 -2.43 7.14
C TRP A 274 -4.53 -2.68 8.65
N GLN A 275 -5.44 -3.57 9.01
CA GLN A 275 -5.83 -3.81 10.41
C GLN A 275 -5.50 -5.24 10.87
N SER A 276 -4.77 -6.01 10.07
CA SER A 276 -4.39 -7.39 10.37
C SER A 276 -3.02 -7.72 9.77
N HIS A 277 -2.48 -8.89 10.13
CA HIS A 277 -1.20 -9.35 9.59
C HIS A 277 -1.25 -9.47 8.06
N ILE A 278 -0.23 -8.96 7.36
CA ILE A 278 -0.16 -9.04 5.91
C ILE A 278 0.48 -10.36 5.50
N HIS A 279 -0.29 -11.22 4.84
CA HIS A 279 0.19 -12.51 4.35
C HIS A 279 -0.38 -12.84 2.97
N ASN A 280 0.31 -13.73 2.25
CA ASN A 280 -0.30 -14.47 1.15
C ASN A 280 -1.21 -15.55 1.76
N GLY A 281 -2.21 -15.99 1.03
CA GLY A 281 -3.24 -16.87 1.53
C GLY A 281 -4.64 -16.26 1.42
N PRO A 282 -5.66 -17.11 1.64
CA PRO A 282 -7.04 -16.69 1.70
C PRO A 282 -7.20 -15.63 2.80
N MET A 283 -7.94 -14.58 2.47
CA MET A 283 -8.28 -13.53 3.41
C MET A 283 -9.63 -13.00 2.97
N ALA A 284 -10.64 -13.13 3.83
CA ALA A 284 -11.92 -12.50 3.59
C ALA A 284 -11.71 -10.99 3.46
N LEU A 285 -12.36 -10.41 2.46
CA LEU A 285 -12.51 -8.97 2.42
C LEU A 285 -13.47 -8.55 3.53
N GLY A 286 -13.33 -7.30 3.95
CA GLY A 286 -14.35 -6.68 4.75
C GLY A 286 -15.69 -6.58 4.01
N VAL A 287 -16.76 -6.30 4.75
CA VAL A 287 -18.14 -6.32 4.26
C VAL A 287 -18.50 -5.00 3.61
N HIS A 288 -18.29 -3.88 4.29
CA HIS A 288 -18.77 -2.58 3.85
C HIS A 288 -17.69 -1.82 3.08
N TRP A 289 -18.04 -1.32 1.90
CA TRP A 289 -17.16 -0.58 1.04
C TRP A 289 -17.83 0.69 0.55
N LYS A 290 -17.05 1.75 0.49
CA LYS A 290 -17.38 2.95 -0.30
C LYS A 290 -16.40 3.05 -1.47
N GLY A 291 -16.82 3.72 -2.53
CA GLY A 291 -15.95 3.90 -3.67
C GLY A 291 -16.49 4.88 -4.67
N THR A 292 -15.79 4.99 -5.78
CA THR A 292 -16.21 5.81 -6.91
C THR A 292 -15.50 5.30 -8.17
N TYR A 293 -15.98 5.75 -9.31
CA TYR A 293 -15.38 5.52 -10.61
C TYR A 293 -15.39 6.81 -11.41
N ALA A 294 -14.65 6.85 -12.51
CA ALA A 294 -14.67 7.98 -13.43
C ALA A 294 -14.80 7.50 -14.88
N TYR A 295 -15.35 8.36 -15.74
CA TYR A 295 -15.49 8.08 -17.16
C TYR A 295 -15.34 9.34 -18.02
N LEU A 296 -14.95 9.14 -19.29
CA LEU A 296 -14.99 10.15 -20.34
C LEU A 296 -16.01 9.75 -21.39
N ASP A 297 -16.51 10.69 -22.17
CA ASP A 297 -17.32 10.33 -23.34
C ASP A 297 -16.46 9.58 -24.37
N ARG A 298 -17.10 8.81 -25.25
CA ARG A 298 -16.37 7.96 -26.22
C ARG A 298 -15.46 8.76 -27.16
N ASP A 299 -15.82 9.99 -27.49
CA ASP A 299 -15.00 10.86 -28.36
C ASP A 299 -13.80 11.46 -27.62
N GLU A 300 -14.00 11.91 -26.38
CA GLU A 300 -12.94 12.36 -25.47
C GLU A 300 -11.93 11.22 -25.17
N MET A 301 -12.43 9.99 -25.01
CA MET A 301 -11.59 8.81 -24.84
C MET A 301 -10.71 8.54 -26.08
N ARG A 302 -11.22 8.76 -27.30
CA ARG A 302 -10.38 8.70 -28.51
C ARG A 302 -9.38 9.84 -28.55
N GLN A 303 -9.78 11.04 -28.11
CA GLN A 303 -8.90 12.20 -28.06
C GLN A 303 -7.71 11.96 -27.12
N ILE A 304 -7.96 11.49 -25.89
CA ILE A 304 -6.89 11.28 -24.90
C ILE A 304 -5.92 10.16 -25.34
N ARG A 305 -6.43 9.09 -25.97
CA ARG A 305 -5.61 7.96 -26.42
C ARG A 305 -4.83 8.24 -27.70
N SER A 306 -5.33 9.09 -28.58
CA SER A 306 -4.60 9.51 -29.80
C SER A 306 -3.47 10.49 -29.49
N GLY A 307 -3.41 11.05 -28.28
CA GLY A 307 -2.49 12.12 -27.92
C GLY A 307 -2.84 13.47 -28.53
N SER A 308 -4.01 13.60 -29.19
CA SER A 308 -4.47 14.83 -29.86
C SER A 308 -5.07 15.86 -28.89
N ARG A 309 -4.62 15.87 -27.63
CA ARG A 309 -5.02 16.90 -26.67
C ARG A 309 -3.99 18.02 -26.73
N ASP A 310 -4.45 19.27 -26.86
CA ASP A 310 -3.59 20.47 -26.82
C ASP A 310 -3.11 20.77 -25.38
N GLY A 311 -2.66 19.76 -24.65
CA GLY A 311 -2.28 19.87 -23.23
C GLY A 311 -3.44 20.16 -22.27
N LYS A 312 -4.69 19.99 -22.70
CA LYS A 312 -5.87 20.24 -21.85
C LYS A 312 -6.29 18.98 -21.09
N VAL A 313 -6.59 19.17 -19.80
CA VAL A 313 -7.29 18.21 -18.95
C VAL A 313 -8.74 18.07 -19.44
N LEU A 314 -9.22 16.83 -19.53
CA LEU A 314 -10.61 16.53 -19.86
C LEU A 314 -11.47 16.47 -18.59
N ILE A 315 -12.78 16.67 -18.71
CA ILE A 315 -13.69 16.61 -17.56
C ILE A 315 -14.03 15.15 -17.27
N ASP A 316 -13.57 14.67 -16.12
CA ASP A 316 -13.85 13.33 -15.64
C ASP A 316 -15.27 13.28 -15.05
N ARG A 317 -16.17 12.49 -15.65
CA ARG A 317 -17.56 12.34 -15.20
C ARG A 317 -17.69 11.31 -14.07
N ASN A 318 -18.88 11.24 -13.46
CA ASN A 318 -19.21 10.61 -12.16
C ASN A 318 -18.55 11.28 -10.94
N VAL A 319 -17.25 11.56 -10.99
CA VAL A 319 -16.52 12.25 -9.92
C VAL A 319 -16.97 13.71 -9.70
N ASP A 320 -17.75 14.25 -10.63
CA ASP A 320 -18.33 15.60 -10.61
C ASP A 320 -19.81 15.62 -10.14
N HIS A 321 -20.37 14.49 -9.69
CA HIS A 321 -21.79 14.37 -9.33
C HIS A 321 -22.12 14.73 -7.87
N GLY A 322 -21.25 15.48 -7.19
CA GLY A 322 -21.44 15.83 -5.77
C GLY A 322 -21.54 14.58 -4.89
N ASP A 323 -22.44 14.58 -3.90
CA ASP A 323 -22.52 13.48 -2.92
C ASP A 323 -22.89 12.12 -3.56
N ALA A 324 -23.59 12.12 -4.71
CA ALA A 324 -23.94 10.92 -5.47
C ALA A 324 -22.74 10.25 -6.18
N SER A 325 -21.59 10.92 -6.22
CA SER A 325 -20.36 10.38 -6.81
C SER A 325 -19.73 9.23 -5.99
N ILE A 326 -20.11 9.08 -4.72
CA ILE A 326 -19.64 8.03 -3.82
C ILE A 326 -20.70 6.93 -3.76
N GLN A 327 -20.36 5.77 -4.33
CA GLN A 327 -21.18 4.56 -4.29
C GLN A 327 -20.85 3.70 -3.06
N THR A 328 -21.80 2.85 -2.68
CA THR A 328 -21.65 1.85 -1.61
C THR A 328 -21.67 0.43 -2.18
N MET A 329 -21.02 -0.49 -1.49
CA MET A 329 -21.00 -1.91 -1.85
C MET A 329 -20.79 -2.78 -0.60
N ASN A 330 -21.68 -3.74 -0.40
CA ASN A 330 -21.65 -4.71 0.69
C ASN A 330 -21.27 -6.09 0.15
N ILE A 331 -20.06 -6.55 0.47
CA ILE A 331 -19.49 -7.80 0.01
C ILE A 331 -19.87 -8.95 0.96
N THR A 332 -20.28 -10.07 0.40
CA THR A 332 -20.47 -11.34 1.10
C THR A 332 -19.68 -12.46 0.41
N SER A 333 -19.28 -13.46 1.20
CA SER A 333 -18.67 -14.69 0.69
C SER A 333 -19.74 -15.78 0.63
N PRO A 334 -20.23 -16.14 -0.56
CA PRO A 334 -21.31 -17.12 -0.67
C PRO A 334 -20.81 -18.57 -0.48
N ASP A 335 -21.58 -19.37 0.23
CA ASP A 335 -21.29 -20.80 0.48
C ASP A 335 -21.55 -21.69 -0.76
N SER A 336 -22.43 -21.26 -1.67
CA SER A 336 -22.96 -22.11 -2.74
C SER A 336 -22.18 -21.98 -4.04
N THR A 337 -21.97 -23.07 -4.76
CA THR A 337 -21.39 -23.09 -6.12
C THR A 337 -22.39 -22.72 -7.23
N GLY A 338 -23.63 -22.36 -6.87
CA GLY A 338 -24.76 -22.24 -7.81
C GLY A 338 -24.77 -21.02 -8.74
N PHE A 339 -23.79 -20.11 -8.66
CA PHE A 339 -23.72 -18.96 -9.56
C PHE A 339 -23.09 -19.34 -10.90
N LEU A 340 -23.87 -19.20 -11.99
CA LEU A 340 -23.38 -19.40 -13.36
C LEU A 340 -22.61 -18.17 -13.83
N TRP A 341 -21.28 -18.21 -13.71
CA TRP A 341 -20.40 -17.17 -14.22
C TRP A 341 -20.48 -17.07 -15.76
N PRO A 342 -20.83 -15.91 -16.34
CA PRO A 342 -21.03 -15.82 -17.79
C PRO A 342 -19.73 -16.07 -18.58
N ALA A 343 -19.80 -16.90 -19.62
CA ALA A 343 -18.66 -17.24 -20.46
C ALA A 343 -18.01 -16.01 -21.13
N LEU A 344 -18.80 -14.99 -21.48
CA LEU A 344 -18.32 -13.72 -22.02
C LEU A 344 -17.38 -13.02 -21.03
N PHE A 345 -17.75 -12.99 -19.75
CA PHE A 345 -16.91 -12.41 -18.70
C PHE A 345 -15.65 -13.22 -18.48
N GLU A 346 -15.73 -14.55 -18.51
CA GLU A 346 -14.52 -15.38 -18.38
C GLU A 346 -13.56 -15.21 -19.58
N GLN A 347 -14.09 -15.00 -20.79
CA GLN A 347 -13.28 -14.71 -21.97
C GLN A 347 -12.44 -13.42 -21.78
N HIS A 348 -13.03 -12.39 -21.18
CA HIS A 348 -12.38 -11.09 -20.97
C HIS A 348 -11.54 -11.05 -19.69
N LEU A 349 -12.13 -11.41 -18.56
CA LEU A 349 -11.53 -11.33 -17.23
C LEU A 349 -10.58 -12.48 -16.95
N ARG A 350 -10.84 -13.70 -17.45
CA ARG A 350 -10.07 -14.90 -17.08
C ARG A 350 -9.92 -14.99 -15.56
N SER A 351 -11.05 -14.96 -14.87
CA SER A 351 -11.16 -14.86 -13.42
C SER A 351 -10.81 -16.18 -12.76
N THR A 352 -11.16 -17.29 -13.40
CA THR A 352 -10.84 -18.64 -12.95
C THR A 352 -9.56 -19.11 -13.62
N THR A 353 -8.40 -18.73 -13.08
CA THR A 353 -7.14 -19.25 -13.62
C THR A 353 -7.08 -20.77 -13.46
N SER A 354 -6.85 -21.49 -14.57
CA SER A 354 -6.48 -22.90 -14.53
C SER A 354 -5.18 -23.07 -13.74
N ASN A 355 -4.97 -24.26 -13.18
CA ASN A 355 -3.75 -24.69 -12.48
C ASN A 355 -2.52 -24.70 -13.43
N ASP A 356 -2.13 -23.53 -13.92
CA ASP A 356 -1.03 -23.36 -14.86
C ASP A 356 0.26 -23.39 -14.04
N ARG A 357 0.96 -24.53 -14.14
CA ARG A 357 2.31 -24.71 -13.57
C ARG A 357 3.19 -23.53 -13.98
N LEU A 358 3.82 -22.86 -13.01
CA LEU A 358 4.84 -21.84 -13.29
C LEU A 358 5.94 -22.44 -14.18
N PRO A 359 6.24 -21.88 -15.37
CA PRO A 359 7.37 -22.35 -16.15
C PRO A 359 8.68 -22.04 -15.43
N ARG A 360 9.48 -23.08 -15.22
CA ARG A 360 10.77 -23.00 -14.53
C ARG A 360 11.82 -22.39 -15.44
N THR A 361 12.56 -21.42 -14.92
CA THR A 361 13.84 -21.03 -15.53
C THR A 361 14.86 -22.18 -15.40
N ARG A 362 15.87 -22.21 -16.28
CA ARG A 362 16.91 -23.25 -16.29
C ARG A 362 17.68 -23.32 -14.95
N ALA A 363 17.76 -22.20 -14.22
CA ALA A 363 18.36 -22.09 -12.89
C ALA A 363 17.46 -22.69 -11.79
N GLN A 364 16.15 -22.45 -11.81
CA GLN A 364 15.18 -23.02 -10.86
C GLN A 364 14.96 -24.54 -11.02
N ARG A 365 15.38 -25.12 -12.15
CA ARG A 365 15.42 -26.59 -12.33
C ARG A 365 16.58 -27.23 -11.56
N ARG A 366 17.62 -26.46 -11.19
CA ARG A 366 18.82 -26.98 -10.50
C ARG A 366 18.73 -26.88 -8.97
N SER A 367 17.87 -26.02 -8.43
CA SER A 367 17.79 -25.75 -6.99
C SER A 367 16.90 -26.71 -6.19
N GLY A 368 16.19 -27.64 -6.83
CA GLY A 368 15.44 -28.72 -6.16
C GLY A 368 14.22 -28.31 -5.31
N GLU A 369 14.13 -27.06 -4.85
CA GLU A 369 12.98 -26.55 -4.09
C GLU A 369 11.81 -26.18 -5.01
N ASP A 370 10.72 -26.94 -4.90
CA ASP A 370 9.43 -26.61 -5.49
C ASP A 370 8.68 -25.65 -4.55
N VAL A 371 8.86 -24.34 -4.73
CA VAL A 371 7.90 -23.37 -4.15
C VAL A 371 6.66 -23.36 -5.04
N GLN A 372 5.73 -24.29 -4.80
CA GLN A 372 4.41 -24.23 -5.40
C GLN A 372 3.67 -23.05 -4.76
N PHE A 373 3.45 -21.98 -5.54
CA PHE A 373 2.48 -20.96 -5.17
C PHE A 373 1.09 -21.52 -5.48
N GLU A 374 0.42 -22.03 -4.45
CA GLU A 374 -0.96 -22.50 -4.56
C GLU A 374 -1.87 -21.30 -4.82
N ARG A 375 -2.57 -21.30 -5.94
CA ARG A 375 -3.50 -20.22 -6.30
C ARG A 375 -4.85 -20.51 -5.70
N PHE A 376 -5.27 -19.67 -4.76
CA PHE A 376 -6.64 -19.67 -4.30
C PHE A 376 -7.48 -18.69 -5.12
N ASN A 377 -8.68 -19.14 -5.51
CA ASN A 377 -9.70 -18.33 -6.16
C ASN A 377 -10.90 -18.23 -5.21
N GLN A 378 -11.08 -17.09 -4.56
CA GLN A 378 -12.21 -16.85 -3.67
C GLN A 378 -13.33 -16.14 -4.42
N ARG A 379 -14.52 -16.73 -4.47
CA ARG A 379 -15.69 -16.03 -4.99
C ARG A 379 -16.23 -15.06 -3.95
N PHE A 380 -16.73 -13.93 -4.40
CA PHE A 380 -17.53 -13.02 -3.60
C PHE A 380 -18.76 -12.56 -4.39
N GLN A 381 -19.76 -12.10 -3.67
CA GLN A 381 -20.94 -11.41 -4.19
C GLN A 381 -21.08 -10.08 -3.47
N ALA A 382 -21.76 -9.12 -4.08
CA ALA A 382 -22.04 -7.85 -3.44
C ALA A 382 -23.35 -7.25 -3.91
N LEU A 383 -23.96 -6.48 -3.01
CA LEU A 383 -25.05 -5.55 -3.32
C LEU A 383 -24.49 -4.14 -3.16
N GLY A 384 -24.82 -3.24 -4.06
CA GLY A 384 -24.37 -1.86 -3.95
C GLY A 384 -25.36 -0.87 -4.55
N PHE A 385 -25.05 0.40 -4.39
CA PHE A 385 -25.89 1.49 -4.85
C PHE A 385 -25.04 2.58 -5.52
N ASP A 386 -25.36 2.92 -6.77
CA ASP A 386 -24.78 4.05 -7.52
C ASP A 386 -25.83 4.70 -8.43
N ASP A 387 -26.66 5.56 -7.85
CA ASP A 387 -27.94 6.08 -8.39
C ASP A 387 -29.09 5.05 -8.42
N GLU A 388 -28.77 3.78 -8.65
CA GLU A 388 -29.67 2.63 -8.57
C GLU A 388 -29.01 1.43 -7.88
N ASP A 389 -29.83 0.51 -7.37
CA ASP A 389 -29.35 -0.73 -6.76
C ASP A 389 -28.73 -1.64 -7.83
N PHE A 390 -27.51 -2.12 -7.57
CA PHE A 390 -26.81 -3.05 -8.44
C PHE A 390 -26.39 -4.31 -7.71
N ASN A 391 -26.27 -5.38 -8.48
CA ASN A 391 -25.66 -6.62 -8.04
C ASN A 391 -24.23 -6.71 -8.57
N ALA A 392 -23.37 -7.36 -7.80
CA ALA A 392 -22.03 -7.69 -8.23
C ALA A 392 -21.62 -9.10 -7.81
N VAL A 393 -20.76 -9.70 -8.62
CA VAL A 393 -20.17 -11.02 -8.36
C VAL A 393 -18.76 -11.04 -8.92
N GLY A 394 -17.84 -11.67 -8.21
CA GLY A 394 -16.45 -11.60 -8.59
C GLY A 394 -15.57 -12.66 -7.95
N TRP A 395 -14.29 -12.54 -8.26
CA TRP A 395 -13.23 -13.43 -7.83
C TRP A 395 -12.05 -12.65 -7.30
N LEU A 396 -11.47 -13.15 -6.21
CA LEU A 396 -10.17 -12.75 -5.70
C LEU A 396 -9.17 -13.86 -6.03
N ASN A 397 -8.11 -13.50 -6.74
CA ASN A 397 -6.99 -14.38 -7.02
C ASN A 397 -5.78 -13.88 -6.23
N GLU A 398 -5.12 -14.78 -5.51
CA GLU A 398 -3.87 -14.43 -4.85
C GLU A 398 -2.76 -14.11 -5.86
N LEU A 399 -1.91 -13.15 -5.49
CA LEU A 399 -0.70 -12.81 -6.23
C LEU A 399 0.54 -13.11 -5.37
N PRO A 400 1.66 -13.51 -6.00
CA PRO A 400 2.94 -13.60 -5.31
C PRO A 400 3.33 -12.24 -4.69
N ASN A 401 4.30 -12.26 -3.77
CA ASN A 401 4.87 -11.04 -3.21
C ASN A 401 5.29 -10.08 -4.32
N GLN A 402 4.81 -8.84 -4.23
CA GLN A 402 5.19 -7.80 -5.18
C GLN A 402 6.16 -6.86 -4.49
N GLN A 403 7.35 -6.70 -5.08
CA GLN A 403 8.36 -5.75 -4.59
C GLN A 403 8.76 -5.97 -3.12
N GLY A 404 8.69 -7.21 -2.64
CA GLY A 404 9.01 -7.57 -1.26
C GLY A 404 7.88 -7.38 -0.26
N ILE A 405 6.66 -7.02 -0.68
CA ILE A 405 5.47 -6.89 0.16
C ILE A 405 4.51 -8.05 -0.17
N SER A 406 4.01 -8.76 0.86
CA SER A 406 3.04 -9.86 0.74
C SER A 406 1.60 -9.35 0.61
N GLY A 407 0.66 -10.24 0.29
CA GLY A 407 -0.79 -10.00 0.46
C GLY A 407 -1.51 -9.28 -0.67
N TRP A 408 -0.85 -9.06 -1.81
CA TRP A 408 -1.48 -8.52 -3.02
C TRP A 408 -2.49 -9.52 -3.59
N LYS A 409 -3.65 -9.02 -4.04
CA LYS A 409 -4.65 -9.84 -4.73
C LYS A 409 -5.11 -9.15 -6.01
N ARG A 410 -5.48 -9.97 -6.99
CA ARG A 410 -6.22 -9.54 -8.17
C ARG A 410 -7.69 -9.70 -7.89
N MET A 411 -8.47 -8.66 -8.13
CA MET A 411 -9.92 -8.70 -8.09
C MET A 411 -10.46 -8.60 -9.51
N THR A 412 -11.43 -9.45 -9.82
CA THR A 412 -12.24 -9.35 -11.02
C THR A 412 -13.71 -9.40 -10.62
N MET A 413 -14.55 -8.59 -11.24
CA MET A 413 -15.96 -8.47 -10.84
C MET A 413 -16.84 -8.14 -12.04
N MET A 414 -18.04 -8.68 -12.05
CA MET A 414 -19.14 -8.28 -12.89
C MET A 414 -20.12 -7.47 -12.04
N LYS A 415 -20.44 -6.25 -12.47
CA LYS A 415 -21.57 -5.45 -12.00
C LYS A 415 -22.72 -5.60 -12.99
N TYR A 416 -23.92 -5.85 -12.49
CA TYR A 416 -25.11 -6.09 -13.30
C TYR A 416 -26.41 -5.66 -12.60
N PHE A 417 -27.44 -5.47 -13.39
CA PHE A 417 -28.81 -5.18 -12.95
C PHE A 417 -29.72 -6.34 -13.33
N GLU A 418 -30.74 -6.62 -12.52
CA GLU A 418 -31.69 -7.70 -12.81
C GLU A 418 -32.66 -7.29 -13.92
N ASP A 419 -32.99 -8.21 -14.81
CA ASP A 419 -33.92 -7.97 -15.94
C ASP A 419 -35.40 -8.22 -15.57
N GLY A 420 -35.69 -8.48 -14.30
CA GLY A 420 -37.03 -8.84 -13.79
C GLY A 420 -37.47 -10.28 -14.06
N ASN A 421 -36.70 -11.08 -14.81
CA ASN A 421 -36.98 -12.49 -15.12
C ASN A 421 -36.00 -13.45 -14.42
N GLY A 422 -35.24 -12.97 -13.43
CA GLY A 422 -34.18 -13.70 -12.77
C GLY A 422 -32.89 -13.83 -13.59
N GLY A 423 -32.78 -13.07 -14.69
CA GLY A 423 -31.56 -12.88 -15.47
C GLY A 423 -30.89 -11.54 -15.15
N TRP A 424 -30.07 -11.06 -16.07
CA TRP A 424 -29.40 -9.77 -15.97
C TRP A 424 -29.60 -8.95 -17.25
N ASP A 425 -29.73 -7.63 -17.11
CA ASP A 425 -29.84 -6.74 -18.25
C ASP A 425 -28.51 -6.68 -19.01
N THR A 426 -28.48 -7.33 -20.17
CA THR A 426 -27.30 -7.39 -21.04
C THR A 426 -26.80 -6.04 -21.56
N ASN A 427 -27.62 -4.99 -21.47
CA ASN A 427 -27.24 -3.63 -21.87
C ASN A 427 -26.59 -2.82 -20.73
N ALA A 428 -26.70 -3.30 -19.49
CA ALA A 428 -26.20 -2.63 -18.29
C ALA A 428 -25.20 -3.52 -17.53
N LEU A 429 -24.29 -4.16 -18.26
CA LEU A 429 -23.24 -5.03 -17.72
C LEU A 429 -21.88 -4.34 -17.73
N TRP A 430 -21.15 -4.44 -16.61
CA TRP A 430 -19.83 -3.84 -16.48
C TRP A 430 -18.83 -4.83 -15.87
N ALA A 431 -17.66 -4.94 -16.48
CA ALA A 431 -16.56 -5.76 -16.01
C ALA A 431 -15.54 -4.89 -15.28
N TYR A 432 -15.01 -5.38 -14.16
CA TYR A 432 -14.01 -4.71 -13.34
C TYR A 432 -12.80 -5.63 -13.19
N GLU A 433 -11.60 -5.05 -13.29
CA GLU A 433 -10.35 -5.70 -12.90
C GLU A 433 -9.51 -4.70 -12.11
N GLY A 434 -8.99 -5.14 -10.98
CA GLY A 434 -8.19 -4.29 -10.11
C GLY A 434 -7.29 -5.08 -9.19
N VAL A 435 -6.50 -4.31 -8.45
CA VAL A 435 -5.61 -4.79 -7.40
C VAL A 435 -6.26 -4.50 -6.06
N VAL A 436 -6.34 -5.51 -5.21
CA VAL A 436 -6.56 -5.32 -3.78
C VAL A 436 -5.20 -5.10 -3.13
N LEU A 437 -5.03 -3.95 -2.49
CA LEU A 437 -3.79 -3.64 -1.79
C LEU A 437 -3.60 -4.58 -0.58
N PRO A 438 -2.35 -4.87 -0.18
CA PRO A 438 -2.04 -5.66 1.01
C PRO A 438 -2.84 -5.21 2.25
N GLY A 439 -3.39 -6.19 2.97
CA GLY A 439 -4.29 -5.95 4.11
C GLY A 439 -5.76 -5.72 3.75
N GLY A 440 -6.11 -5.67 2.45
CA GLY A 440 -7.49 -5.80 2.00
C GLY A 440 -8.39 -4.60 2.26
N GLN A 441 -7.82 -3.41 2.44
CA GLN A 441 -8.58 -2.20 2.79
C GLN A 441 -8.91 -1.31 1.59
N ILE A 442 -8.21 -1.47 0.46
CA ILE A 442 -8.34 -0.60 -0.72
C ILE A 442 -8.27 -1.45 -1.99
N MET A 443 -9.14 -1.15 -2.95
CA MET A 443 -9.10 -1.68 -4.31
C MET A 443 -8.93 -0.55 -5.32
N LEU A 444 -8.03 -0.75 -6.29
CA LEU A 444 -7.77 0.19 -7.37
C LEU A 444 -7.76 -0.56 -8.69
N GLY A 445 -8.40 -0.03 -9.73
CA GLY A 445 -8.43 -0.72 -10.99
C GLY A 445 -9.14 0.03 -12.09
N ARG A 446 -9.66 -0.73 -13.06
CA ARG A 446 -10.47 -0.24 -14.16
C ARG A 446 -11.75 -1.04 -14.32
N TRP A 447 -12.79 -0.35 -14.76
CA TRP A 447 -14.01 -0.96 -15.26
C TRP A 447 -14.03 -0.88 -16.80
N TRP A 448 -14.80 -1.73 -17.46
CA TRP A 448 -15.10 -1.63 -18.90
C TRP A 448 -16.43 -2.27 -19.26
N SER A 449 -16.97 -1.85 -20.41
CA SER A 449 -18.11 -2.51 -21.03
C SER A 449 -17.67 -3.80 -21.73
N PRO A 450 -18.30 -4.96 -21.46
CA PRO A 450 -18.06 -6.22 -22.14
C PRO A 450 -18.79 -6.35 -23.48
N GLU A 451 -19.28 -5.24 -24.07
CA GLU A 451 -19.93 -5.18 -25.39
C GLU A 451 -19.21 -6.05 -26.44
N ALA A 452 -19.99 -6.70 -27.32
CA ALA A 452 -19.49 -7.61 -28.35
C ALA A 452 -18.30 -7.00 -29.11
N PRO A 453 -17.21 -7.77 -29.34
CA PRO A 453 -16.00 -7.26 -29.96
C PRO A 453 -16.31 -6.72 -31.36
N VAL A 454 -16.43 -5.39 -31.47
CA VAL A 454 -16.47 -4.72 -32.77
C VAL A 454 -15.02 -4.67 -33.27
N PRO A 455 -14.70 -5.25 -34.45
CA PRO A 455 -13.36 -5.19 -35.01
C PRO A 455 -12.84 -3.75 -35.03
N ASN A 456 -11.64 -3.52 -34.50
CA ASN A 456 -10.98 -2.20 -34.40
C ASN A 456 -11.61 -1.18 -33.44
N ARG A 457 -12.61 -1.53 -32.64
CA ARG A 457 -13.13 -0.65 -31.58
C ARG A 457 -12.36 -0.92 -30.28
N GLU A 458 -11.69 0.10 -29.76
CA GLU A 458 -11.06 -0.01 -28.45
C GLU A 458 -12.12 -0.14 -27.34
N VAL A 459 -11.79 -0.93 -26.32
CA VAL A 459 -12.65 -1.14 -25.16
C VAL A 459 -12.88 0.19 -24.42
N TYR A 460 -14.15 0.49 -24.15
CA TYR A 460 -14.56 1.64 -23.34
C TYR A 460 -14.32 1.32 -21.87
N THR A 461 -13.49 2.12 -21.19
CA THR A 461 -12.95 1.81 -19.86
C THR A 461 -12.71 3.08 -19.05
N GLY A 462 -12.73 2.97 -17.72
CA GLY A 462 -12.35 4.05 -16.83
C GLY A 462 -11.80 3.53 -15.51
N PRO A 463 -11.19 4.39 -14.68
CA PRO A 463 -10.64 4.00 -13.39
C PRO A 463 -11.74 3.83 -12.33
N PHE A 464 -11.45 3.03 -11.30
CA PHE A 464 -12.22 3.00 -10.06
C PHE A 464 -11.31 2.91 -8.82
N ILE A 465 -11.87 3.33 -7.68
CA ILE A 465 -11.31 3.10 -6.35
C ILE A 465 -12.43 2.67 -5.40
N PHE A 466 -12.16 1.67 -4.56
CA PHE A 466 -12.99 1.31 -3.40
C PHE A 466 -12.12 1.25 -2.15
N TRP A 467 -12.68 1.59 -1.00
CA TRP A 467 -12.05 1.42 0.31
C TRP A 467 -13.05 0.85 1.32
N ASN A 468 -12.54 0.01 2.21
CA ASN A 468 -13.33 -0.65 3.24
C ASN A 468 -13.67 0.34 4.36
N THR A 469 -14.88 0.21 4.90
CA THR A 469 -15.42 1.06 5.97
C THR A 469 -15.95 0.25 7.15
N ASP A 470 -15.54 -1.01 7.34
CA ASP A 470 -16.05 -1.85 8.43
C ASP A 470 -15.73 -1.28 9.81
N ALA A 471 -14.62 -0.56 9.95
CA ALA A 471 -14.28 0.15 11.18
C ALA A 471 -15.36 1.17 11.61
N ALA A 472 -16.20 1.64 10.69
CA ALA A 472 -17.36 2.47 11.00
C ALA A 472 -18.59 1.63 11.45
N CYS A 473 -18.71 0.41 10.95
CA CYS A 473 -19.87 -0.47 11.14
C CYS A 473 -19.80 -1.34 12.41
N ASP A 474 -18.62 -1.61 12.97
CA ASP A 474 -18.47 -2.30 14.27
C ASP A 474 -19.09 -1.54 15.47
N ARG A 475 -19.68 -0.35 15.24
CA ARG A 475 -20.25 0.54 16.25
C ARG A 475 -21.74 0.85 16.07
N VAL A 476 -22.30 0.56 14.90
CA VAL A 476 -23.69 0.86 14.57
C VAL A 476 -24.29 -0.46 14.12
N GLU A 477 -25.45 -0.84 14.66
CA GLU A 477 -26.32 -1.80 13.97
C GLU A 477 -26.63 -1.18 12.60
N CYS A 478 -25.78 -1.43 11.61
CA CYS A 478 -25.98 -1.01 10.24
C CYS A 478 -27.04 -1.95 9.64
N ASP A 479 -28.28 -1.79 10.11
CA ASP A 479 -29.46 -2.03 9.27
C ASP A 479 -29.47 -0.94 8.20
N LEU A 480 -28.61 -1.10 7.19
CA LEU A 480 -28.66 -0.30 5.98
C LEU A 480 -29.50 -1.08 4.95
N HIS A 481 -30.79 -0.77 5.00
CA HIS A 481 -31.81 -0.91 3.95
C HIS A 481 -32.04 -2.31 3.35
N HIS A 482 -33.18 -2.89 3.76
CA HIS A 482 -34.07 -3.62 2.85
C HIS A 482 -34.63 -2.73 1.76
#